data_AF-A0A2D6BQ35-F1
#
_entry.id   AF-A0A2D6BQ35-F1
#
_cell.length_a   1.000
_cell.length_b   1.000
_cell.length_c   1.000
_cell.angle_alpha   90.00
_cell.angle_beta   90.00
_cell.angle_gamma   90.00
#
_symmetry.space_group_name_H-M   'P 1'
#
loop_
_entity.id
_entity.type
_entity.pdbx_description
1 polymer ?
#
loop_
_entity_poly.entity_id
_entity_poly.type
_entity_poly.pdbx_seq_one_letter_code
_entity_poly.pdbx_strand_id
1 'polypeptide(L)'
;MIRADRVVDNPDSSKTFFRPHIVAETGELGIRRGIPGACRLLGMEGYLSAYVVWSNRLESGVAIGDDGTLGEVEHAAYVESMTCTATRAHLPELEARSIDENADGSVMVRFPEIHHGPRRFPVLSGHAGACRLLGYNTPVEDSREWSRGTREGVSLALDGAIYEEGFGTTLTALGCNNAPQKPGLRPAGM
;
A
#
# COMPACT_ATOMS: atom_id res chain seq x y z
N MET A 1 6.99 -0.65 -27.68
CA MET A 1 5.75 -0.74 -26.83
C MET A 1 6.13 -1.37 -25.51
N ILE A 2 5.66 -0.88 -24.36
CA ILE A 2 5.89 -1.56 -23.07
C ILE A 2 4.84 -2.65 -22.84
N ARG A 3 5.26 -3.78 -22.28
CA ARG A 3 4.42 -4.92 -21.89
C ARG A 3 4.93 -5.53 -20.59
N ALA A 4 4.15 -6.45 -20.04
CA ALA A 4 4.54 -7.31 -18.92
C ALA A 4 3.98 -8.72 -19.17
N ASP A 5 4.70 -9.74 -18.71
CA ASP A 5 4.28 -11.14 -18.85
C ASP A 5 2.99 -11.41 -18.08
N ARG A 6 2.84 -10.76 -16.92
CA ARG A 6 1.66 -10.83 -16.08
C ARG A 6 1.41 -9.49 -15.39
N VAL A 7 0.12 -9.16 -15.25
CA VAL A 7 -0.35 -8.02 -14.46
C VAL A 7 -1.27 -8.55 -13.37
N VAL A 8 -1.10 -8.08 -12.14
CA VAL A 8 -1.98 -8.35 -11.01
C VAL A 8 -2.54 -7.03 -10.49
N ASP A 9 -3.85 -6.94 -10.42
CA ASP A 9 -4.56 -5.85 -9.77
C ASP A 9 -4.55 -6.07 -8.26
N ASN A 10 -3.96 -5.15 -7.52
CA ASN A 10 -3.96 -5.18 -6.07
C ASN A 10 -5.22 -4.45 -5.55
N PRO A 11 -5.73 -4.81 -4.36
CA PRO A 11 -6.93 -4.17 -3.81
C PRO A 11 -6.78 -2.66 -3.65
N ASP A 12 -5.60 -2.20 -3.21
CA ASP A 12 -5.29 -0.78 -2.98
C ASP A 12 -5.20 0.07 -4.27
N SER A 13 -5.74 -0.40 -5.40
CA SER A 13 -5.70 0.23 -6.72
C SER A 13 -4.31 0.34 -7.35
N SER A 14 -3.28 -0.23 -6.72
CA SER A 14 -1.98 -0.43 -7.35
C SER A 14 -2.01 -1.65 -8.27
N LYS A 15 -1.03 -1.74 -9.19
CA LYS A 15 -0.88 -2.88 -10.10
C LYS A 15 0.55 -3.41 -10.04
N THR A 16 0.69 -4.71 -9.88
CA THR A 16 1.98 -5.40 -9.92
C THR A 16 2.24 -5.95 -11.31
N PHE A 17 3.32 -5.49 -11.95
CA PHE A 17 3.74 -5.92 -13.28
C PHE A 17 4.92 -6.88 -13.14
N PHE A 18 4.77 -8.10 -13.65
CA PHE A 18 5.82 -9.12 -13.65
C PHE A 18 6.55 -9.14 -14.98
N ARG A 19 7.88 -9.11 -14.91
CA ARG A 19 8.84 -9.04 -16.03
C ARG A 19 8.42 -7.99 -17.07
N PRO A 20 8.26 -6.72 -16.65
CA PRO A 20 7.96 -5.65 -17.59
C PRO A 20 9.13 -5.47 -18.57
N HIS A 21 8.81 -5.30 -19.85
CA HIS A 21 9.77 -5.24 -20.94
C HIS A 21 9.29 -4.35 -22.08
N ILE A 22 10.23 -3.83 -22.86
CA ILE A 22 9.96 -3.13 -24.12
C ILE A 22 10.01 -4.15 -25.26
N VAL A 23 8.92 -4.25 -26.02
CA VAL A 23 8.91 -4.96 -27.30
C VAL A 23 9.46 -4.01 -28.37
N ALA A 24 10.59 -4.41 -28.95
CA ALA A 24 11.30 -3.76 -30.06
C ALA A 24 11.40 -4.71 -31.26
N GLU A 25 11.84 -4.21 -32.41
CA GLU A 25 12.01 -5.03 -33.63
C GLU A 25 13.03 -6.16 -33.44
N THR A 26 14.04 -5.94 -32.61
CA THR A 26 15.12 -6.89 -32.32
C THR A 26 14.78 -7.90 -31.23
N GLY A 27 13.59 -7.82 -30.63
CA GLY A 27 13.12 -8.71 -29.56
C GLY A 27 12.60 -7.95 -28.34
N GLU A 28 12.61 -8.62 -27.20
CA GLU A 28 12.17 -8.08 -25.91
C GLU A 28 13.36 -7.58 -25.11
N LEU A 29 13.24 -6.36 -24.58
CA LEU A 29 14.27 -5.72 -23.75
C LEU A 29 13.73 -5.54 -22.34
N GLY A 30 14.41 -6.10 -21.34
CA GLY A 30 14.06 -5.89 -19.94
C GLY A 30 14.22 -4.43 -19.52
N ILE A 31 13.58 -4.03 -18.44
CA ILE A 31 13.75 -2.68 -17.88
C ILE A 31 14.88 -2.72 -16.86
N ARG A 32 15.99 -1.99 -17.08
CA ARG A 32 17.16 -2.04 -16.19
C ARG A 32 17.25 -0.86 -15.20
N ARG A 33 16.53 0.23 -15.47
CA ARG A 33 16.41 1.41 -14.60
C ARG A 33 15.23 2.27 -15.05
N GLY A 34 14.80 3.19 -14.18
CA GLY A 34 13.77 4.16 -14.53
C GLY A 34 12.35 3.72 -14.21
N ILE A 35 12.13 3.17 -13.01
CA ILE A 35 10.81 2.71 -12.56
C ILE A 35 9.72 3.79 -12.70
N PRO A 36 9.95 5.07 -12.34
CA PRO A 36 8.92 6.10 -12.53
C PRO A 36 8.46 6.25 -13.99
N GLY A 37 9.42 6.27 -14.92
CA GLY A 37 9.14 6.32 -16.35
C GLY A 37 8.45 5.05 -16.86
N ALA A 38 8.88 3.89 -16.38
CA ALA A 38 8.29 2.60 -16.73
C ALA A 38 6.82 2.51 -16.30
N CYS A 39 6.50 2.92 -15.06
CA CYS A 39 5.13 3.00 -14.58
C CYS A 39 4.29 3.98 -15.40
N ARG A 40 4.85 5.13 -15.79
CA ARG A 40 4.16 6.08 -16.68
C ARG A 40 3.83 5.50 -18.04
N LEU A 41 4.76 4.79 -18.65
CA LEU A 41 4.51 4.09 -19.92
C LEU A 41 3.43 3.01 -19.78
N LEU A 42 3.24 2.44 -18.59
CA LEU A 42 2.15 1.52 -18.25
C LEU A 42 0.85 2.22 -17.82
N GLY A 43 0.78 3.55 -17.92
CA GLY A 43 -0.40 4.35 -17.61
C GLY A 43 -0.62 4.65 -16.12
N MET A 44 0.42 4.53 -15.29
CA MET A 44 0.38 4.73 -13.84
C MET A 44 1.34 5.86 -13.42
N GLU A 45 0.98 6.70 -12.45
CA GLU A 45 1.76 7.91 -12.14
C GLU A 45 2.86 7.72 -11.08
N GLY A 46 2.68 6.76 -10.18
CA GLY A 46 3.59 6.50 -9.07
C GLY A 46 4.05 5.04 -9.01
N TYR A 47 4.86 4.72 -8.00
CA TYR A 47 5.35 3.37 -7.75
C TYR A 47 5.68 3.16 -6.28
N LEU A 48 5.68 1.89 -5.86
CA LEU A 48 6.05 1.48 -4.52
C LEU A 48 7.47 0.89 -4.54
N SER A 49 8.43 1.64 -4.00
CA SER A 49 9.86 1.29 -4.04
C SER A 49 10.18 -0.04 -3.37
N ALA A 50 9.49 -0.37 -2.27
CA ALA A 50 9.63 -1.64 -1.56
C ALA A 50 9.20 -2.86 -2.38
N TYR A 51 8.45 -2.65 -3.47
CA TYR A 51 7.95 -3.72 -4.35
C TYR A 51 8.58 -3.68 -5.74
N VAL A 52 9.82 -3.19 -5.84
CA VAL A 52 10.67 -3.34 -7.02
C VAL A 52 11.65 -4.49 -6.77
N VAL A 53 11.49 -5.56 -7.54
CA VAL A 53 12.36 -6.74 -7.49
C VAL A 53 13.22 -6.77 -8.75
N TRP A 54 14.53 -6.79 -8.55
CA TRP A 54 15.52 -6.91 -9.60
C TRP A 54 15.93 -8.36 -9.81
N SER A 55 16.23 -8.72 -11.05
CA SER A 55 16.73 -10.04 -11.43
C SER A 55 18.13 -10.26 -10.90
N ASN A 56 18.44 -11.53 -10.61
CA ASN A 56 19.82 -11.98 -10.37
C ASN A 56 20.55 -12.37 -11.66
N ARG A 57 19.89 -12.23 -12.82
CA ARG A 57 20.41 -12.59 -14.14
C ARG A 57 20.63 -11.34 -14.98
N LEU A 58 21.72 -11.33 -15.75
CA LEU A 58 22.00 -10.29 -16.71
C LEU A 58 21.36 -10.65 -18.05
N GLU A 59 20.57 -9.73 -18.59
CA GLU A 59 19.92 -9.85 -19.89
C GLU A 59 20.00 -8.48 -20.61
N SER A 60 19.65 -8.43 -21.89
CA SER A 60 19.56 -7.15 -22.62
C SER A 60 18.44 -6.31 -22.04
N GLY A 61 18.79 -5.13 -21.54
CA GLY A 61 17.85 -4.23 -20.89
C GLY A 61 18.02 -2.78 -21.31
N VAL A 62 16.93 -2.03 -21.21
CA VAL A 62 16.84 -0.63 -21.61
C VAL A 62 16.60 0.25 -20.39
N ALA A 63 17.25 1.42 -20.38
CA ALA A 63 16.96 2.46 -19.42
C ALA A 63 15.72 3.25 -19.84
N ILE A 64 14.89 3.63 -18.89
CA ILE A 64 13.73 4.49 -19.16
C ILE A 64 13.94 5.82 -18.40
N GLY A 65 13.83 6.95 -19.11
CA GLY A 65 13.80 8.28 -18.50
C GLY A 65 12.48 8.52 -17.78
N ASP A 66 12.43 9.48 -16.84
CA ASP A 66 11.21 9.75 -16.09
C ASP A 66 10.03 10.16 -16.99
N ASP A 67 10.29 10.72 -18.17
CA ASP A 67 9.32 11.08 -19.20
C ASP A 67 8.88 9.90 -20.10
N GLY A 68 9.43 8.71 -19.87
CA GLY A 68 9.18 7.51 -20.67
C GLY A 68 10.11 7.38 -21.89
N THR A 69 11.09 8.28 -22.05
CA THR A 69 12.09 8.16 -23.13
C THR A 69 12.96 6.91 -22.95
N LEU A 70 13.25 6.21 -24.04
CA LEU A 70 14.11 5.04 -24.01
C LEU A 70 15.58 5.46 -24.18
N GLY A 71 16.44 4.98 -23.29
CA GLY A 71 17.88 5.20 -23.33
C GLY A 71 18.62 4.04 -23.99
N GLU A 72 19.91 3.93 -23.67
CA GLU A 72 20.79 2.90 -24.23
C GLU A 72 20.46 1.49 -23.73
N VAL A 73 20.63 0.53 -24.65
CA VAL A 73 20.51 -0.90 -24.39
C VAL A 73 21.85 -1.43 -23.86
N GLU A 74 21.81 -2.08 -22.71
CA GLU A 74 22.97 -2.65 -22.04
C GLU A 74 22.65 -4.04 -21.50
N HIS A 75 23.68 -4.84 -21.25
CA HIS A 75 23.53 -6.13 -20.59
C HIS A 75 23.61 -5.94 -19.07
N ALA A 76 22.46 -6.04 -18.39
CA ALA A 76 22.33 -5.67 -16.97
C ALA A 76 21.23 -6.48 -16.27
N ALA A 77 21.16 -6.36 -14.94
CA ALA A 77 19.99 -6.81 -14.20
C ALA A 77 18.75 -6.03 -14.67
N TYR A 78 17.60 -6.69 -14.63
CA TYR A 78 16.32 -6.15 -15.09
C TYR A 78 15.25 -6.29 -14.00
N VAL A 79 14.14 -5.58 -14.15
CA VAL A 79 13.01 -5.66 -13.22
C VAL A 79 12.28 -7.00 -13.41
N GLU A 80 12.28 -7.87 -12.39
CA GLU A 80 11.44 -9.08 -12.36
C GLU A 80 10.02 -8.78 -11.94
N SER A 81 9.82 -7.80 -11.05
CA SER A 81 8.50 -7.25 -10.78
C SER A 81 8.59 -5.83 -10.24
N MET A 82 7.57 -5.02 -10.52
CA MET A 82 7.40 -3.70 -9.92
C MET A 82 5.93 -3.42 -9.66
N THR A 83 5.63 -2.69 -8.59
CA THR A 83 4.25 -2.24 -8.30
C THR A 83 4.12 -0.76 -8.60
N CYS A 84 3.20 -0.41 -9.51
CA CYS A 84 2.88 0.96 -9.88
C CYS A 84 1.55 1.40 -9.26
N THR A 85 1.42 2.70 -8.98
CA THR A 85 0.26 3.30 -8.31
C THR A 85 -0.40 4.33 -9.20
N ALA A 86 -1.73 4.49 -9.07
CA ALA A 86 -2.49 5.41 -9.91
C ALA A 86 -2.09 6.88 -9.69
N THR A 87 -1.63 7.22 -8.50
CA THR A 87 -1.17 8.57 -8.12
C THR A 87 0.21 8.50 -7.46
N ARG A 88 0.93 9.62 -7.41
CA ARG A 88 2.24 9.69 -6.74
C ARG A 88 2.14 9.64 -5.22
N ALA A 89 1.14 10.28 -4.63
CA ALA A 89 0.87 10.26 -3.19
C ALA A 89 -0.06 9.09 -2.87
N HIS A 90 0.47 7.86 -3.00
CA HIS A 90 -0.29 6.64 -2.77
C HIS A 90 -0.47 6.38 -1.27
N LEU A 91 -1.71 6.16 -0.85
CA LEU A 91 -2.03 5.64 0.47
C LEU A 91 -2.44 4.17 0.34
N PRO A 92 -2.09 3.32 1.32
CA PRO A 92 -2.57 1.96 1.33
C PRO A 92 -4.09 1.91 1.59
N GLU A 93 -4.70 0.77 1.32
CA GLU A 93 -6.10 0.53 1.64
C GLU A 93 -6.24 -0.21 2.97
N LEU A 94 -7.30 0.07 3.72
CA LEU A 94 -7.67 -0.69 4.91
C LEU A 94 -8.87 -1.56 4.61
N GLU A 95 -8.70 -2.87 4.71
CA GLU A 95 -9.77 -3.86 4.74
C GLU A 95 -10.03 -4.30 6.20
N ALA A 96 -11.23 -4.80 6.46
CA ALA A 96 -11.57 -5.35 7.76
C ALA A 96 -12.50 -6.55 7.58
N ARG A 97 -12.50 -7.45 8.55
CA ARG A 97 -13.40 -8.61 8.53
C ARG A 97 -14.87 -8.19 8.70
N SER A 98 -15.12 -7.22 9.56
CA SER A 98 -16.44 -6.61 9.71
C SER A 98 -16.31 -5.13 10.07
N ILE A 99 -17.30 -4.37 9.60
CA ILE A 99 -17.52 -2.98 9.97
C ILE A 99 -18.97 -2.89 10.40
N ASP A 100 -19.19 -2.65 11.69
CA ASP A 100 -20.51 -2.54 12.29
C ASP A 100 -20.81 -1.06 12.54
N GLU A 101 -21.82 -0.52 11.86
CA GLU A 101 -22.25 0.88 12.03
C GLU A 101 -23.19 1.03 13.23
N ASN A 102 -22.93 2.01 14.09
CA ASN A 102 -23.76 2.35 15.22
C ASN A 102 -24.71 3.49 14.88
N ALA A 103 -25.82 3.60 15.63
CA ALA A 103 -26.84 4.64 15.42
C ALA A 103 -26.32 6.08 15.63
N ASP A 104 -25.19 6.26 16.33
CA ASP A 104 -24.54 7.55 16.55
C ASP A 104 -23.58 7.95 15.40
N GLY A 105 -23.50 7.14 14.34
CA GLY A 105 -22.61 7.36 13.19
C GLY A 105 -21.15 6.97 13.46
N SER A 106 -20.86 6.33 14.60
CA SER A 106 -19.58 5.63 14.79
C SER A 106 -19.60 4.25 14.14
N VAL A 107 -18.42 3.72 13.85
CA VAL A 107 -18.25 2.36 13.37
C VAL A 107 -17.34 1.57 14.29
N MET A 108 -17.61 0.29 14.44
CA MET A 108 -16.70 -0.69 15.03
C MET A 108 -16.09 -1.53 13.92
N VAL A 109 -14.77 -1.51 13.81
CA VAL A 109 -13.98 -2.22 12.80
C VAL A 109 -13.31 -3.40 13.47
N ARG A 110 -13.49 -4.61 12.95
CA ARG A 110 -12.87 -5.83 13.50
C ARG A 110 -11.84 -6.43 12.55
N PHE A 111 -10.69 -6.77 13.13
CA PHE A 111 -9.52 -7.32 12.46
C PHE A 111 -9.10 -6.49 11.24
N PRO A 112 -8.72 -5.22 11.43
CA PRO A 112 -8.23 -4.37 10.35
C PRO A 112 -6.93 -4.92 9.76
N GLU A 113 -6.85 -4.94 8.43
CA GLU A 113 -5.65 -5.31 7.66
C GLU A 113 -5.39 -4.27 6.57
N ILE A 114 -4.13 -3.87 6.45
CA ILE A 114 -3.64 -2.90 5.49
C ILE A 114 -3.16 -3.62 4.25
N HIS A 115 -3.75 -3.27 3.11
CA HIS A 115 -3.31 -3.71 1.79
C HIS A 115 -2.39 -2.65 1.22
N HIS A 116 -1.16 -3.05 0.92
CA HIS A 116 -0.16 -2.17 0.33
C HIS A 116 0.58 -2.94 -0.76
N GLY A 117 0.30 -2.63 -2.01
CA GLY A 117 0.76 -3.45 -3.13
C GLY A 117 0.23 -4.89 -3.02
N PRO A 118 1.07 -5.91 -3.29
CA PRO A 118 0.63 -7.31 -3.23
C PRO A 118 0.58 -7.89 -1.81
N ARG A 119 0.96 -7.13 -0.77
CA ARG A 119 1.06 -7.61 0.62
C ARG A 119 -0.11 -7.11 1.48
N ARG A 120 -0.35 -7.87 2.54
CA ARG A 120 -1.36 -7.58 3.58
C ARG A 120 -0.68 -7.57 4.94
N PHE A 121 -1.04 -6.59 5.76
CA PHE A 121 -0.42 -6.40 7.05
C PHE A 121 -1.46 -6.10 8.12
N PRO A 122 -1.41 -6.76 9.28
CA PRO A 122 -2.19 -6.29 10.41
C PRO A 122 -1.64 -4.97 10.96
N VAL A 123 -2.49 -4.20 11.61
CA VAL A 123 -2.11 -2.91 12.20
C VAL A 123 -1.46 -3.13 13.57
N LEU A 124 -0.23 -2.66 13.76
CA LEU A 124 0.50 -2.68 15.04
C LEU A 124 0.25 -1.43 15.88
N SER A 125 0.16 -0.27 15.23
CA SER A 125 -0.11 1.01 15.88
C SER A 125 -0.60 2.04 14.86
N GLY A 126 -1.05 3.20 15.33
CA GLY A 126 -1.57 4.25 14.43
C GLY A 126 -3.07 4.14 14.14
N HIS A 127 -3.89 3.83 15.15
CA HIS A 127 -5.35 3.73 15.02
C HIS A 127 -6.03 4.98 14.45
N ALA A 128 -5.49 6.18 14.72
CA ALA A 128 -5.99 7.42 14.10
C ALA A 128 -5.76 7.42 12.58
N GLY A 129 -4.60 6.94 12.12
CA GLY A 129 -4.32 6.71 10.70
C GLY A 129 -5.25 5.66 10.10
N ALA A 130 -5.49 4.56 10.81
CA ALA A 130 -6.44 3.53 10.38
C ALA A 130 -7.86 4.10 10.19
N CYS A 131 -8.37 4.91 11.13
CA CYS A 131 -9.65 5.59 10.95
C CYS A 131 -9.66 6.54 9.74
N ARG A 132 -8.56 7.25 9.50
CA ARG A 132 -8.44 8.18 8.37
C ARG A 132 -8.51 7.46 7.03
N LEU A 133 -7.89 6.27 6.91
CA LEU A 133 -8.01 5.42 5.72
C LEU A 133 -9.46 4.97 5.47
N LEU A 134 -10.26 4.82 6.53
CA LEU A 134 -11.70 4.52 6.44
C LEU A 134 -12.59 5.75 6.25
N GLY A 135 -12.01 6.95 6.09
CA GLY A 135 -12.77 8.20 5.93
C GLY A 135 -13.30 8.82 7.25
N TYR A 136 -12.80 8.37 8.40
CA TYR A 136 -13.15 8.89 9.71
C TYR A 136 -12.03 9.74 10.31
N ASN A 137 -12.39 10.82 10.99
CA ASN A 137 -11.41 11.77 11.52
C ASN A 137 -10.94 11.48 12.94
N THR A 138 -11.63 10.62 13.70
CA THR A 138 -11.34 10.44 15.12
C THR A 138 -11.50 8.98 15.55
N PRO A 139 -10.53 8.40 16.29
CA PRO A 139 -10.69 7.11 16.93
C PRO A 139 -11.56 7.23 18.19
N VAL A 140 -12.32 6.18 18.50
CA VAL A 140 -13.02 6.04 19.78
C VAL A 140 -12.05 5.38 20.77
N GLU A 141 -11.48 6.16 21.69
CA GLU A 141 -10.32 5.74 22.49
C GLU A 141 -10.54 4.44 23.30
N ASP A 142 -11.74 4.24 23.84
CA ASP A 142 -12.06 3.11 24.73
C ASP A 142 -12.52 1.84 23.98
N SER A 143 -12.47 1.84 22.65
CA SER A 143 -12.98 0.73 21.81
C SER A 143 -11.89 -0.21 21.26
N ARG A 144 -10.63 0.06 21.57
CA ARG A 144 -9.47 -0.66 20.99
C ARG A 144 -9.31 -2.02 21.65
N GLU A 145 -9.19 -3.07 20.84
CA GLU A 145 -8.82 -4.40 21.27
C GLU A 145 -7.54 -4.86 20.57
N TRP A 146 -6.70 -5.62 21.29
CA TRP A 146 -5.41 -6.08 20.80
C TRP A 146 -5.31 -7.61 20.84
N SER A 147 -4.55 -8.17 19.90
CA SER A 147 -4.26 -9.60 19.87
C SER A 147 -3.41 -10.02 21.06
N ARG A 148 -3.59 -11.27 21.50
CA ARG A 148 -2.79 -11.86 22.59
C ARG A 148 -1.37 -12.27 22.16
N GLY A 149 -1.19 -12.56 20.87
CA GLY A 149 0.09 -12.94 20.28
C GLY A 149 0.70 -11.81 19.45
N THR A 150 2.01 -11.90 19.23
CA THR A 150 2.75 -11.01 18.34
C THR A 150 2.85 -11.61 16.93
N ARG A 151 2.82 -10.75 15.91
CA ARG A 151 3.08 -11.11 14.51
C ARG A 151 3.63 -9.91 13.75
N GLU A 152 4.11 -10.15 12.53
CA GLU A 152 4.53 -9.09 11.61
C GLU A 152 3.34 -8.21 11.24
N GLY A 153 3.55 -6.89 11.14
CA GLY A 153 2.53 -5.91 10.77
C GLY A 153 3.11 -4.53 10.49
N VAL A 154 2.23 -3.54 10.36
CA VAL A 154 2.60 -2.15 10.04
C VAL A 154 2.09 -1.15 11.05
N SER A 155 2.82 -0.06 11.21
CA SER A 155 2.39 1.12 11.95
C SER A 155 2.05 2.26 10.99
N LEU A 156 0.97 3.00 11.31
CA LEU A 156 0.41 4.04 10.45
C LEU A 156 0.60 5.43 11.03
N ALA A 157 0.95 6.38 10.18
CA ALA A 157 0.97 7.81 10.49
C ALA A 157 -0.46 8.36 10.51
N LEU A 158 -0.65 9.59 11.01
CA LEU A 158 -1.97 10.23 11.13
C LEU A 158 -2.69 10.45 9.80
N ASP A 159 -1.95 10.50 8.70
CA ASP A 159 -2.49 10.60 7.34
C ASP A 159 -2.79 9.23 6.71
N GLY A 160 -2.48 8.13 7.40
CA GLY A 160 -2.69 6.76 6.91
C GLY A 160 -1.47 6.16 6.20
N ALA A 161 -0.37 6.90 6.05
CA ALA A 161 0.84 6.34 5.45
C ALA A 161 1.49 5.29 6.37
N ILE A 162 2.04 4.22 5.79
CA ILE A 162 2.89 3.27 6.52
C ILE A 162 4.22 3.96 6.80
N TYR A 163 4.62 4.03 8.06
CA TYR A 163 5.94 4.56 8.44
C TYR A 163 6.91 3.49 8.95
N GLU A 164 6.39 2.31 9.34
CA GLU A 164 7.19 1.23 9.90
C GLU A 164 6.54 -0.14 9.65
N GLU A 165 7.37 -1.13 9.28
CA GLU A 165 7.07 -2.57 9.33
C GLU A 165 7.79 -3.17 10.55
N GLY A 166 7.13 -4.04 11.31
CA GLY A 166 7.72 -4.62 12.52
C GLY A 166 6.96 -5.83 13.07
N PHE A 167 7.32 -6.26 14.27
CA PHE A 167 6.65 -7.34 14.99
C PHE A 167 6.04 -6.83 16.30
N GLY A 168 4.78 -7.16 16.57
CA GLY A 168 4.12 -6.75 17.81
C GLY A 168 2.70 -7.29 17.93
N THR A 169 2.01 -6.91 19.00
CA THR A 169 0.57 -7.15 19.12
C THR A 169 -0.18 -6.33 18.09
N THR A 170 -1.23 -6.91 17.51
CA THR A 170 -1.98 -6.30 16.41
C THR A 170 -3.36 -5.88 16.87
N LEU A 171 -3.87 -4.80 16.30
CA LEU A 171 -5.20 -4.28 16.54
C LEU A 171 -6.23 -5.29 16.03
N THR A 172 -7.11 -5.76 16.89
CA THR A 172 -8.19 -6.72 16.56
C THR A 172 -9.56 -6.05 16.53
N ALA A 173 -9.71 -4.90 17.18
CA ALA A 173 -10.86 -4.04 17.01
C ALA A 173 -10.48 -2.58 17.20
N LEU A 174 -11.16 -1.67 16.50
CA LEU A 174 -11.13 -0.24 16.78
C LEU A 174 -12.45 0.41 16.39
N GLY A 175 -12.83 1.44 17.14
CA GLY A 175 -13.95 2.30 16.81
C GLY A 175 -13.47 3.58 16.12
N CYS A 176 -14.22 4.05 15.13
CA CYS A 176 -13.99 5.30 14.43
C CYS A 176 -15.26 6.16 14.39
N ASN A 177 -15.12 7.47 14.42
CA ASN A 177 -16.22 8.40 14.24
C ASN A 177 -15.75 9.72 13.58
N ASN A 178 -16.72 10.52 13.15
CA ASN A 178 -16.48 11.86 12.60
C ASN A 178 -16.81 13.00 13.59
N ALA A 179 -17.37 12.67 14.74
CA ALA A 179 -17.64 13.63 15.79
C ALA A 179 -16.36 13.89 16.60
N PRO A 180 -15.92 15.15 16.80
CA PRO A 180 -14.88 15.43 17.76
C PRO A 180 -15.35 14.92 19.13
N GLN A 181 -14.55 14.07 19.78
CA GLN A 181 -14.86 13.63 21.14
C GLN A 181 -15.04 14.87 22.01
N LYS A 182 -16.24 15.06 22.58
CA LYS A 182 -16.41 16.01 23.68
C LYS A 182 -15.51 15.50 24.83
N PRO A 183 -14.54 16.29 25.33
CA PRO A 183 -13.80 15.90 26.50
C PRO A 183 -14.77 15.80 27.69
N GLY A 184 -14.86 14.61 28.29
CA GLY A 184 -15.46 14.41 29.60
C GLY A 184 -16.99 14.37 29.65
N LEU A 185 -17.57 13.19 29.43
CA LEU A 185 -18.69 12.74 30.24
C LEU A 185 -18.18 11.53 31.03
N ARG A 186 -17.63 11.80 32.22
CA ARG A 186 -17.64 10.78 33.27
C ARG A 186 -19.11 10.39 33.49
N PRO A 187 -19.44 9.10 33.68
CA PRO A 187 -20.75 8.76 34.17
C PRO A 187 -20.98 9.54 35.46
N ALA A 188 -22.03 10.36 35.48
CA ALA A 188 -22.58 10.85 36.72
C ALA A 188 -22.95 9.60 37.53
N GLY A 189 -22.31 9.42 38.68
CA GLY A 189 -22.43 8.21 39.45
C GLY A 189 -23.88 7.86 39.76
N MET A 190 -24.12 6.55 39.86
CA MET A 190 -24.97 5.91 40.85
C MET A 190 -24.50 4.47 41.01
#